data_AF-A0A956QYJ0-F1
#
_entry.id   AF-A0A956QYJ0-F1
#
_cell.length_a   1.000
_cell.length_b   1.000
_cell.length_c   1.000
_cell.angle_alpha   90.00
_cell.angle_beta   90.00
_cell.angle_gamma   90.00
#
_symmetry.space_group_name_H-M   'P 1'
#
loop_
_entity.id
_entity.type
_entity.pdbx_description
1 polymer ?
#
loop_
_entity_poly.entity_id
_entity_poly.type
_entity_poly.pdbx_seq_one_letter_code
_entity_poly.pdbx_strand_id
1 'polypeptide(L)'
;MRKKSLALVSGLLILAFSSSIEACHAKKWTVTKRIEELSKQIDSGRQANELTTKETADLKKTVLDIQTRMEKMKDKNDGKLGLEDRKKLHKQINELSVKLLKLRLDNVYG
;
A
#
# COMPACT_ATOMS: atom_id res chain seq x y z
N MET A 1 11.70 -37.83 -66.82
CA MET A 1 11.25 -36.42 -66.79
C MET A 1 10.15 -36.31 -65.73
N ARG A 2 10.35 -35.58 -64.62
CA ARG A 2 9.64 -34.32 -64.21
C ARG A 2 8.11 -34.50 -64.03
N LYS A 3 7.42 -34.21 -62.92
CA LYS A 3 7.66 -33.39 -61.70
C LYS A 3 6.68 -33.77 -60.55
N LYS A 4 7.13 -33.41 -59.35
CA LYS A 4 6.55 -33.31 -57.98
C LYS A 4 5.09 -32.82 -57.84
N SER A 5 4.42 -33.22 -56.74
CA SER A 5 3.64 -32.42 -55.75
C SER A 5 2.89 -33.39 -54.80
N LEU A 6 3.17 -33.53 -53.49
CA LEU A 6 3.10 -32.64 -52.32
C LEU A 6 1.67 -32.39 -51.77
N ALA A 7 1.36 -32.97 -50.60
CA ALA A 7 0.49 -32.47 -49.51
C ALA A 7 0.56 -33.53 -48.38
N LEU A 8 1.11 -33.37 -47.17
CA LEU A 8 1.31 -32.26 -46.24
C LEU A 8 0.01 -31.64 -45.73
N VAL A 9 -0.55 -32.20 -44.66
CA VAL A 9 -1.28 -31.47 -43.59
C VAL A 9 -1.10 -32.31 -42.30
N SER A 10 -0.14 -31.98 -41.44
CA SER A 10 -0.28 -31.04 -40.31
C SER A 10 -1.23 -31.63 -39.24
N GLY A 11 -0.72 -32.22 -38.17
CA GLY A 11 -0.02 -31.48 -37.13
C GLY A 11 -1.05 -30.98 -36.13
N LEU A 12 -1.44 -31.84 -35.18
CA LEU A 12 -2.36 -31.50 -34.10
C LEU A 12 -1.64 -30.49 -33.18
N LEU A 13 -1.78 -29.20 -33.49
CA LEU A 13 -1.26 -28.11 -32.68
C LEU A 13 -2.14 -27.99 -31.43
N ILE A 14 -1.77 -28.69 -30.36
CA ILE A 14 -2.29 -28.43 -29.03
C ILE A 14 -1.81 -27.03 -28.66
N LEU A 15 -2.69 -26.04 -28.78
CA LEU A 15 -2.52 -24.71 -28.21
C LEU A 15 -2.44 -24.89 -26.69
N ALA A 16 -1.23 -25.08 -26.18
CA ALA A 16 -0.94 -24.86 -24.78
C ALA A 16 -1.16 -23.37 -24.50
N PHE A 17 -2.39 -23.02 -24.10
CA PHE A 17 -2.64 -21.81 -23.35
C PHE A 17 -1.93 -21.98 -22.00
N SER A 18 -0.62 -21.72 -22.00
CA SER A 18 0.15 -21.49 -20.79
C SER A 18 -0.37 -20.19 -20.19
N SER A 19 -1.50 -20.25 -19.49
CA SER A 19 -1.91 -19.19 -18.59
C SER A 19 -0.82 -19.09 -17.53
N SER A 20 0.10 -18.15 -17.71
CA SER A 20 0.97 -17.68 -16.64
C SER A 20 0.05 -17.24 -15.50
N ILE A 21 -0.12 -18.11 -14.50
CA ILE A 21 -0.67 -17.70 -13.21
C ILE A 21 0.42 -16.82 -12.62
N GLU A 22 0.40 -15.55 -12.98
CA GLU A 22 1.17 -14.54 -12.27
C GLU A 22 0.70 -14.63 -10.83
N ALA A 23 1.55 -15.16 -9.95
CA ALA A 23 1.31 -15.12 -8.53
C ALA A 23 1.00 -13.66 -8.19
N CYS A 24 -0.21 -13.38 -7.72
CA CYS A 24 -0.60 -12.04 -7.31
C CYS A 24 0.29 -11.67 -6.11
N HIS A 25 1.43 -11.03 -6.39
CA HIS A 25 2.35 -10.55 -5.37
C HIS A 25 1.68 -9.36 -4.69
N ALA A 26 0.91 -9.65 -3.64
CA ALA A 26 0.31 -8.63 -2.80
C ALA A 26 1.41 -7.67 -2.33
N LYS A 27 1.27 -6.39 -2.71
CA LYS A 27 2.24 -5.34 -2.36
C LYS A 27 2.37 -5.26 -0.84
N LYS A 28 3.46 -5.78 -0.28
CA LYS A 28 3.74 -5.70 1.15
C LYS A 28 4.18 -4.29 1.51
N TRP A 29 3.32 -3.56 2.20
CA TRP A 29 3.63 -2.22 2.66
C TRP A 29 4.45 -2.25 3.94
N THR A 30 5.59 -1.54 3.95
CA THR A 30 6.36 -1.30 5.15
C THR A 30 5.68 -0.26 6.03
N VAL A 31 6.00 -0.24 7.32
CA VAL A 31 5.52 0.78 8.27
C VAL A 31 5.79 2.20 7.73
N THR A 32 7.02 2.48 7.30
CA THR A 32 7.42 3.77 6.74
C THR A 32 6.59 4.19 5.54
N LYS A 33 6.41 3.30 4.55
CA LYS A 33 5.61 3.61 3.35
C LYS A 33 4.16 3.93 3.69
N ARG A 34 3.58 3.27 4.70
CA ARG A 34 2.20 3.55 5.14
C ARG A 34 2.09 4.91 5.83
N ILE A 35 3.10 5.29 6.63
CA ILE A 35 3.15 6.61 7.26
C ILE A 35 3.26 7.70 6.20
N GLU A 36 4.16 7.54 5.22
CA GLU A 36 4.30 8.48 4.09
C GLU A 36 2.99 8.65 3.31
N GLU A 37 2.32 7.53 3.02
CA GLU A 37 1.04 7.54 2.32
C GLU A 37 -0.04 8.28 3.11
N LEU A 38 -0.17 8.02 4.42
CA LEU A 38 -1.13 8.74 5.26
C LEU A 38 -0.81 10.24 5.34
N SER A 39 0.47 10.63 5.43
CA SER A 39 0.86 12.05 5.39
C SER A 39 0.41 12.73 4.10
N LYS A 40 0.58 12.07 2.94
CA LYS A 40 0.10 12.58 1.66
C LYS A 40 -1.42 12.72 1.62
N GLN A 41 -2.14 11.75 2.15
CA GLN A 41 -3.61 11.80 2.21
C GLN A 41 -4.12 12.90 3.14
N ILE A 42 -3.42 13.17 4.25
CA ILE A 42 -3.72 14.31 5.14
C ILE A 42 -3.52 15.62 4.38
N ASP A 43 -2.40 15.78 3.67
CA ASP A 43 -2.14 17.00 2.89
C ASP A 43 -3.13 17.20 1.75
N SER A 44 -3.49 16.12 1.04
CA SER A 44 -4.51 16.13 0.00
C SER A 44 -5.89 16.46 0.55
N GLY A 45 -6.29 15.88 1.70
CA GLY A 45 -7.55 16.19 2.36
C GLY A 45 -7.66 17.67 2.74
N ARG A 46 -6.56 18.27 3.23
CA ARG A 46 -6.51 19.71 3.49
C ARG A 46 -6.65 20.54 2.21
N GLN A 47 -5.94 20.18 1.14
CA GLN A 47 -6.01 20.90 -0.15
C GLN A 47 -7.40 20.83 -0.78
N ALA A 48 -8.10 19.71 -0.59
CA ALA A 48 -9.46 19.50 -1.06
C ALA A 48 -10.54 20.11 -0.15
N ASN A 49 -10.16 20.78 0.95
CA ASN A 49 -11.06 21.27 2.00
C ASN A 49 -11.91 20.17 2.68
N GLU A 50 -11.48 18.92 2.60
CA GLU A 50 -12.09 17.78 3.29
C GLU A 50 -11.55 17.63 4.72
N LEU A 51 -10.54 18.43 5.09
CA LEU A 51 -10.00 18.53 6.44
C LEU A 51 -9.80 19.99 6.81
N THR A 52 -10.15 20.35 8.03
CA THR A 52 -9.83 21.67 8.58
C THR A 52 -8.34 21.79 8.91
N THR A 53 -7.85 23.03 9.09
CA THR A 53 -6.49 23.30 9.55
C THR A 53 -6.18 22.62 10.88
N LYS A 54 -7.14 22.63 11.81
CA LYS A 54 -6.97 22.03 13.15
C LYS A 54 -6.87 20.51 13.06
N GLU A 55 -7.79 19.86 12.34
CA GLU A 55 -7.77 18.41 12.15
C GLU A 55 -6.50 17.95 11.43
N THR A 56 -6.07 18.71 10.42
CA THR A 56 -4.81 18.44 9.73
C THR A 56 -3.62 18.50 10.69
N ALA A 57 -3.57 19.51 11.56
CA ALA A 57 -2.52 19.64 12.56
C ALA A 57 -2.52 18.46 13.55
N ASP A 58 -3.70 18.05 14.04
CA ASP A 58 -3.86 16.92 14.96
C ASP A 58 -3.45 15.58 14.33
N LEU A 59 -3.81 15.36 13.06
CA LEU A 59 -3.42 14.18 12.30
C LEU A 59 -1.90 14.16 12.07
N LYS A 60 -1.29 15.29 11.67
CA LYS A 60 0.18 15.41 11.52
C LYS A 60 0.92 15.20 12.83
N LYS A 61 0.40 15.71 13.95
CA LYS A 61 0.96 15.42 15.28
C LYS A 61 0.96 13.92 15.56
N THR A 62 -0.14 13.23 15.24
CA THR A 62 -0.24 11.78 15.42
C THR A 62 0.77 11.02 14.54
N VAL A 63 0.99 11.46 13.30
CA VAL A 63 2.04 10.93 12.41
C VAL A 63 3.43 11.07 13.07
N LEU A 64 3.76 12.27 13.57
CA LEU A 64 5.04 12.54 14.23
C LEU A 64 5.24 11.69 15.49
N ASP A 65 4.17 11.47 16.27
CA ASP A 65 4.23 10.61 17.46
C ASP A 65 4.50 9.14 17.08
N ILE A 66 3.88 8.64 16.01
CA ILE A 66 4.13 7.29 15.49
C ILE A 66 5.57 7.17 14.97
N GLN A 67 6.07 8.15 14.21
CA GLN A 67 7.46 8.17 13.74
C GLN A 67 8.45 8.17 14.91
N THR A 68 8.23 9.02 15.90
CA THR A 68 9.06 9.08 17.11
C THR A 68 9.09 7.74 17.85
N ARG A 69 7.94 7.07 17.98
CA ARG A 69 7.87 5.72 18.57
C ARG A 69 8.61 4.69 17.73
N MET A 70 8.46 4.75 16.41
CA MET A 70 9.16 3.86 15.48
C MET A 70 10.67 3.98 15.63
N GLU A 71 11.23 5.20 15.66
CA GLU A 71 12.67 5.39 15.86
C GLU A 71 13.11 4.87 17.23
N LYS A 72 12.39 5.18 18.31
CA LYS A 72 12.67 4.60 19.65
C LYS A 72 12.62 3.07 19.68
N MET A 73 11.74 2.44 18.90
CA MET A 73 11.67 0.98 18.80
C MET A 73 12.86 0.41 18.03
N LYS A 74 13.31 1.09 16.97
CA LYS A 74 14.53 0.73 16.24
C LYS A 74 15.77 0.86 17.12
N ASP A 75 15.91 1.98 17.84
CA ASP A 75 17.07 2.24 18.71
C ASP A 75 17.23 1.16 19.79
N LYS A 76 16.11 0.64 20.30
CA LYS A 76 16.08 -0.45 21.28
C LYS A 76 16.37 -1.84 20.71
N ASN A 77 16.42 -1.98 19.39
CA ASN A 77 16.52 -3.26 18.70
C ASN A 77 17.50 -3.17 17.52
N ASP A 78 18.70 -2.65 17.81
CA ASP A 78 19.86 -2.56 16.90
C ASP A 78 19.53 -1.90 15.55
N GLY A 79 18.74 -0.83 15.59
CA GLY A 79 18.31 -0.07 14.41
C GLY A 79 17.21 -0.74 13.58
N LYS A 80 16.64 -1.87 14.04
CA LYS A 80 15.62 -2.64 13.32
C LYS A 80 14.31 -2.69 14.06
N LEU A 81 13.19 -2.75 13.34
CA LEU A 81 11.89 -3.02 13.98
C LEU A 81 11.72 -4.52 14.21
N GLY A 82 11.48 -4.91 15.46
CA GLY A 82 11.05 -6.27 15.81
C GLY A 82 9.67 -6.62 15.23
N LEU A 83 9.32 -7.92 15.20
CA LEU A 83 8.01 -8.37 14.72
C LEU A 83 6.86 -7.75 15.50
N GLU A 84 6.95 -7.75 16.83
CA GLU A 84 5.92 -7.20 17.71
C GLU A 84 5.80 -5.68 17.59
N ASP A 85 6.91 -4.98 17.43
CA ASP A 85 6.91 -3.53 17.21
C ASP A 85 6.26 -3.17 15.87
N ARG A 86 6.53 -3.93 14.81
CA ARG A 86 5.81 -3.77 13.54
C ARG A 86 4.32 -3.95 13.70
N LYS A 87 3.86 -4.97 14.44
CA LYS A 87 2.43 -5.19 14.71
C LYS A 87 1.81 -4.00 15.45
N LYS A 88 2.47 -3.50 16.50
CA LYS A 88 2.01 -2.32 17.26
C LYS A 88 1.91 -1.07 16.37
N LEU A 89 2.94 -0.80 15.55
CA LEU A 89 2.94 0.33 14.63
C LEU A 89 1.85 0.18 13.56
N HIS A 90 1.65 -1.02 13.01
CA HIS A 90 0.55 -1.26 12.07
C HIS A 90 -0.83 -1.02 12.69
N LYS A 91 -1.04 -1.39 13.95
CA LYS A 91 -2.29 -1.09 14.67
C LYS A 91 -2.51 0.42 14.78
N GLN A 92 -1.50 1.18 15.20
CA GLN A 92 -1.59 2.65 15.32
C GLN A 92 -1.84 3.32 13.97
N ILE A 93 -1.19 2.84 12.91
CA ILE A 93 -1.40 3.33 11.54
C ILE A 93 -2.81 3.03 11.06
N ASN A 94 -3.38 1.86 11.39
CA ASN A 94 -4.78 1.54 11.06
C ASN A 94 -5.75 2.48 11.80
N GLU A 95 -5.53 2.73 13.09
CA GLU A 95 -6.34 3.66 13.88
C GLU A 95 -6.30 5.08 13.29
N LEU A 96 -5.11 5.56 12.90
CA LEU A 96 -4.95 6.84 12.22
C LEU A 96 -5.67 6.87 10.86
N SER A 97 -5.56 5.80 10.08
CA SER A 97 -6.24 5.68 8.78
C SER A 97 -7.76 5.76 8.91
N VAL A 98 -8.34 5.09 9.91
CA VAL A 98 -9.78 5.13 10.18
C VAL A 98 -10.19 6.53 10.62
N LYS A 99 -9.42 7.16 11.52
CA LYS A 99 -9.68 8.53 11.97
C LYS A 99 -9.65 9.53 10.80
N LEU A 100 -8.64 9.44 9.93
CA LEU A 100 -8.52 10.27 8.73
C LEU A 100 -9.76 10.12 7.84
N LEU A 101 -10.15 8.89 7.53
CA LEU A 101 -11.32 8.62 6.69
C LEU A 101 -12.60 9.21 7.31
N LYS A 102 -12.80 9.00 8.62
CA LYS A 102 -13.96 9.53 9.33
C LYS A 102 -14.03 11.05 9.23
N LEU A 103 -12.95 11.76 9.54
CA LEU A 103 -12.93 13.23 9.48
C LEU A 103 -13.20 13.76 8.08
N ARG A 104 -12.62 13.10 7.04
CA ARG A 104 -12.90 13.47 5.65
C ARG A 104 -14.38 13.29 5.29
N LEU A 105 -14.98 12.17 5.69
CA LEU A 105 -16.41 11.91 5.44
C LEU A 105 -17.29 12.89 6.21
N ASP A 106 -17.01 13.13 7.48
CA ASP A 106 -17.77 14.05 8.33
C ASP A 106 -17.70 15.48 7.79
N ASN A 107 -16.58 15.94 7.24
CA ASN A 107 -16.48 17.29 6.64
C ASN A 107 -17.13 17.41 5.26
N VAL A 108 -17.29 16.30 4.53
CA VAL A 108 -17.90 16.29 3.19
C VAL A 108 -19.41 16.08 3.25
N TYR A 109 -19.87 15.25 4.18
CA TYR A 109 -21.28 14.80 4.26
C TYR A 109 -21.96 15.08 5.59
N GLY A 110 -21.23 15.56 6.60
CA GLY A 110 -21.77 15.84 7.95
C GLY A 110 -22.36 17.23 8.12
#